data_AF-A0A2H0XCD0-F1
#
_entry.id   AF-A0A2H0XCD0-F1
#
_cell.length_a   1.000
_cell.length_b   1.000
_cell.length_c   1.000
_cell.angle_alpha   90.00
_cell.angle_beta   90.00
_cell.angle_gamma   90.00
#
_symmetry.space_group_name_H-M   'P 1'
#
loop_
_entity.id
_entity.type
_entity.pdbx_description
1 polymer ?
#
loop_
_entity_poly.entity_id
_entity_poly.type
_entity_poly.pdbx_seq_one_letter_code
_entity_poly.pdbx_strand_id
1 'polypeptide(L)'
;MTIKSLLLKNFRNHKKISLEFSPQVTFIVGKNTSGKTNILEATYFLAIGKSVRAEREREVIAWDSESANLKAEVLFDGEEESVVLEANLLRDLENDGRVQKRLRINGVPKRAFGFVGNLNAVLFRPEDIELVTDAPSLRRKFLDNLFYQFDREYRFAHINYQKVVVSRNRLLEAIRDEGKPRSSLDFWNEKILEYGKIIHQKREDFFDFVNGGTWVYLDYKPNIVSPSRIEEHLEREIASAQTLVGPHRDDFLFMEGERDLSKYGSRGEQRKAVLQIKKWEIDYLLAKTDRKPVLLLDDIFSELDEENREQVLREIKNQQTILTTTDEHITKEFPDPLVIRI
;
A
#
# COMPACT_ATOMS: atom_id res chain seq x y z
N MET A 1 -2.95 -14.47 -11.64
CA MET A 1 -2.54 -15.01 -10.33
C MET A 1 -3.78 -15.08 -9.46
N THR A 2 -3.89 -16.09 -8.58
CA THR A 2 -5.05 -16.31 -7.70
C THR A 2 -4.62 -16.76 -6.31
N ILE A 3 -5.36 -16.38 -5.28
CA ILE A 3 -5.26 -16.89 -3.91
C ILE A 3 -6.22 -18.07 -3.79
N LYS A 4 -5.71 -19.25 -3.45
CA LYS A 4 -6.51 -20.46 -3.24
C LYS A 4 -7.10 -20.50 -1.85
N SER A 5 -6.30 -20.16 -0.84
CA SER A 5 -6.73 -20.24 0.56
C SER A 5 -6.06 -19.19 1.43
N LEU A 6 -6.70 -18.86 2.55
CA LEU A 6 -6.16 -18.03 3.63
C LEU A 6 -6.49 -18.66 4.98
N LEU A 7 -5.47 -18.85 5.80
CA LEU A 7 -5.58 -19.26 7.19
C LEU A 7 -5.11 -18.11 8.08
N LEU A 8 -5.96 -17.71 9.02
CA LEU A 8 -5.63 -16.75 10.07
C LEU A 8 -5.74 -17.41 11.43
N LYS A 9 -4.79 -17.11 12.31
CA LYS A 9 -4.83 -17.46 13.73
C LYS A 9 -4.44 -16.24 14.55
N ASN A 10 -5.29 -15.86 15.50
CA ASN A 10 -5.12 -14.72 16.40
C ASN A 10 -4.80 -13.40 15.67
N PHE A 11 -5.37 -13.18 14.49
CA PHE A 11 -5.18 -11.95 13.72
C PHE A 11 -6.40 -11.05 13.91
N ARG A 12 -6.20 -9.82 14.41
CA ARG A 12 -7.28 -8.89 14.79
C ARG A 12 -8.33 -9.58 15.66
N ASN A 13 -9.57 -9.70 15.21
CA ASN A 13 -10.66 -10.38 15.92
C ASN A 13 -10.79 -11.88 15.59
N HIS A 14 -10.01 -12.40 14.62
CA HIS A 14 -10.09 -13.80 14.20
C HIS A 14 -9.19 -14.70 15.05
N LYS A 15 -9.80 -15.52 15.91
CA LYS A 15 -9.09 -16.54 16.71
C LYS A 15 -8.49 -17.63 15.83
N LYS A 16 -9.32 -18.21 14.96
CA LYS A 16 -8.91 -19.11 13.90
C LYS A 16 -9.96 -19.10 12.81
N ILE A 17 -9.57 -18.87 11.56
CA ILE A 17 -10.45 -19.00 10.40
C ILE A 17 -9.63 -19.53 9.23
N SER A 18 -10.21 -20.43 8.45
CA SER A 18 -9.64 -20.98 7.22
C SER A 18 -10.65 -20.76 6.11
N LEU A 19 -10.19 -20.15 5.02
CA LEU A 19 -11.01 -19.75 3.89
C LEU A 19 -10.42 -20.33 2.63
N GLU A 20 -11.27 -20.79 1.72
CA GLU A 20 -10.93 -21.11 0.35
C GLU A 20 -11.62 -20.09 -0.56
N PHE A 21 -10.96 -19.65 -1.62
CA PHE A 21 -11.49 -18.64 -2.53
C PHE A 21 -11.75 -19.21 -3.91
N SER A 22 -12.80 -18.72 -4.56
CA SER A 22 -13.05 -18.95 -5.98
C SER A 22 -11.94 -18.29 -6.81
N PRO A 23 -11.50 -18.90 -7.94
CA PRO A 23 -10.58 -18.26 -8.87
C PRO A 23 -11.18 -17.02 -9.56
N GLN A 24 -12.50 -16.81 -9.45
CA GLN A 24 -13.21 -15.64 -9.97
C GLN A 24 -13.61 -14.73 -8.81
N VAL A 25 -14.87 -14.80 -8.36
CA VAL A 25 -15.44 -13.88 -7.37
C VAL A 25 -15.76 -14.63 -6.08
N THR A 26 -15.28 -14.10 -4.95
CA THR A 26 -15.67 -14.56 -3.61
C THR A 26 -16.27 -13.42 -2.80
N PHE A 27 -17.48 -13.62 -2.28
CA PHE A 27 -18.11 -12.74 -1.31
C PHE A 27 -17.89 -13.26 0.11
N ILE A 28 -17.49 -12.37 1.00
CA ILE A 28 -17.45 -12.54 2.43
C ILE A 28 -18.61 -11.73 3.01
N VAL A 29 -19.69 -12.43 3.35
CA VAL A 29 -20.94 -11.83 3.83
C VAL A 29 -21.02 -11.99 5.35
N GLY A 30 -21.42 -10.94 6.04
CA GLY A 30 -21.57 -10.97 7.49
C GLY A 30 -21.98 -9.61 8.04
N LYS A 31 -22.40 -9.58 9.30
CA LYS A 31 -22.80 -8.32 9.96
C LYS A 31 -21.59 -7.38 10.12
N ASN A 32 -21.86 -6.11 10.41
CA ASN A 32 -20.80 -5.22 10.85
C ASN A 32 -20.08 -5.81 12.08
N THR A 33 -18.78 -5.55 12.17
CA THR A 33 -17.93 -6.05 13.27
C THR A 33 -17.63 -7.56 13.25
N SER A 34 -18.12 -8.34 12.26
CA SER A 34 -17.77 -9.77 12.13
C SER A 34 -16.31 -10.01 11.71
N GLY A 35 -15.60 -8.96 11.28
CA GLY A 35 -14.18 -9.05 10.89
C GLY A 35 -13.96 -9.28 9.40
N LYS A 36 -14.96 -8.99 8.55
CA LYS A 36 -14.82 -9.06 7.08
C LYS A 36 -13.61 -8.27 6.57
N THR A 37 -13.52 -7.00 6.95
CA THR A 37 -12.37 -6.13 6.63
C THR A 37 -11.03 -6.70 7.10
N ASN A 38 -11.01 -7.41 8.24
CA ASN A 38 -9.77 -7.98 8.77
C ASN A 38 -9.25 -9.13 7.89
N ILE A 39 -10.11 -9.81 7.12
CA ILE A 39 -9.70 -10.81 6.14
C ILE A 39 -9.01 -10.12 4.96
N LEU A 40 -9.60 -9.05 4.41
CA LEU A 40 -8.96 -8.29 3.34
C LEU A 40 -7.65 -7.64 3.80
N GLU A 41 -7.62 -7.11 5.02
CA GLU A 41 -6.41 -6.55 5.64
C GLU A 41 -5.31 -7.61 5.76
N ALA A 42 -5.65 -8.84 6.17
CA ALA A 42 -4.68 -9.93 6.28
C ALA A 42 -4.14 -10.37 4.91
N THR A 43 -5.01 -10.46 3.91
CA THR A 43 -4.61 -10.76 2.53
C THR A 43 -3.67 -9.69 1.99
N TYR A 44 -4.04 -8.42 2.15
CA TYR A 44 -3.19 -7.30 1.71
C TYR A 44 -1.89 -7.21 2.51
N PHE A 45 -1.90 -7.55 3.81
CA PHE A 45 -0.70 -7.66 4.63
C PHE A 45 0.31 -8.65 4.02
N LEU A 46 -0.15 -9.79 3.48
CA LEU A 46 0.75 -10.75 2.82
C LEU A 46 1.32 -10.21 1.50
N ALA A 47 0.62 -9.29 0.83
CA ALA A 47 1.12 -8.62 -0.38
C ALA A 47 2.25 -7.62 -0.07
N ILE A 48 2.05 -6.76 0.94
CA ILE A 48 2.93 -5.60 1.21
C ILE A 48 3.75 -5.68 2.51
N GLY A 49 3.56 -6.72 3.33
CA GLY A 49 4.31 -7.02 4.56
C GLY A 49 3.96 -6.19 5.80
N LYS A 50 2.91 -5.36 5.73
CA LYS A 50 2.44 -4.47 6.81
C LYS A 50 0.94 -4.23 6.69
N SER A 51 0.32 -3.81 7.79
CA SER A 51 -1.09 -3.40 7.77
C SER A 51 -1.24 -1.98 7.20
N VAL A 52 -2.34 -1.76 6.48
CA VAL A 52 -2.77 -0.43 6.03
C VAL A 52 -3.56 0.34 7.08
N ARG A 53 -4.15 -0.36 8.06
CA ARG A 53 -5.08 0.17 9.07
C ARG A 53 -4.45 0.35 10.46
N ALA A 54 -3.45 -0.47 10.80
CA ALA A 54 -2.82 -0.40 12.12
C ALA A 54 -1.85 0.78 12.21
N GLU A 55 -1.91 1.54 13.30
CA GLU A 55 -0.89 2.54 13.62
C GLU A 55 0.35 1.85 14.17
N ARG A 56 0.15 0.83 15.00
CA ARG A 56 1.21 0.01 15.59
C ARG A 56 1.07 -1.44 15.17
N GLU A 57 2.19 -2.09 14.86
CA GLU A 57 2.17 -3.47 14.39
C GLU A 57 1.53 -4.45 15.39
N ARG A 58 1.61 -4.19 16.70
CA ARG A 58 0.98 -5.04 17.72
C ARG A 58 -0.54 -5.11 17.61
N GLU A 59 -1.17 -4.12 17.00
CA GLU A 59 -2.62 -4.01 16.87
C GLU A 59 -3.19 -5.01 15.85
N VAL A 60 -2.34 -5.61 15.00
CA VAL A 60 -2.80 -6.70 14.11
C VAL A 60 -2.88 -8.05 14.82
N ILE A 61 -2.26 -8.18 15.99
CA ILE A 61 -2.34 -9.38 16.83
C ILE A 61 -3.56 -9.24 17.74
N ALA A 62 -4.33 -10.32 17.89
CA ALA A 62 -5.50 -10.34 18.76
C ALA A 62 -5.16 -9.85 20.18
N TRP A 63 -6.10 -9.15 20.80
CA TRP A 63 -5.88 -8.42 22.06
C TRP A 63 -5.23 -9.28 23.15
N ASP A 64 -5.79 -10.46 23.36
CA ASP A 64 -5.45 -11.47 24.36
C ASP A 64 -4.48 -12.54 23.81
N SER A 65 -3.68 -12.19 22.80
CA SER A 65 -2.71 -13.09 22.18
C SER A 65 -1.34 -12.47 22.08
N GLU A 66 -0.32 -13.29 22.27
CA GLU A 66 1.09 -12.90 22.12
C GLU A 66 1.58 -13.06 20.67
N SER A 67 0.87 -13.84 19.85
CA SER A 67 1.25 -14.07 18.46
C SER A 67 0.05 -14.19 17.53
N ALA A 68 0.29 -13.88 16.26
CA ALA A 68 -0.63 -14.11 15.16
C ALA A 68 0.06 -14.87 14.03
N ASN A 69 -0.70 -15.69 13.30
CA ASN A 69 -0.20 -16.42 12.14
C ASN A 69 -1.13 -16.19 10.97
N LEU A 70 -0.54 -15.84 9.83
CA LEU A 70 -1.21 -15.73 8.54
C LEU A 70 -0.52 -16.70 7.58
N LYS A 71 -1.31 -17.46 6.82
CA LYS A 71 -0.83 -18.30 5.73
C LYS A 71 -1.76 -18.14 4.54
N ALA A 72 -1.22 -17.91 3.36
CA ALA A 72 -1.98 -17.96 2.10
C ALA A 72 -1.30 -18.88 1.09
N GLU A 73 -2.11 -19.52 0.27
CA GLU A 73 -1.65 -20.32 -0.88
C GLU A 73 -2.01 -19.57 -2.16
N VAL A 74 -1.01 -19.27 -2.97
CA VAL A 74 -1.12 -18.40 -4.15
C VAL A 74 -0.67 -19.18 -5.38
N LEU A 75 -1.54 -19.26 -6.38
CA LEU A 75 -1.25 -19.86 -7.68
C LEU A 75 -0.95 -18.76 -8.70
N PHE A 76 0.21 -18.83 -9.35
CA PHE A 76 0.57 -17.91 -10.42
C PHE A 76 0.07 -18.40 -11.78
N ASP A 77 -0.11 -17.47 -12.72
CA ASP A 77 -0.60 -17.83 -14.05
C ASP A 77 0.45 -18.68 -14.77
N GLY A 78 0.02 -19.80 -15.34
CA GLY A 78 0.90 -20.74 -16.05
C GLY A 78 1.69 -21.70 -15.15
N GLU A 79 1.58 -21.58 -13.83
CA GLU A 79 2.22 -22.49 -12.87
C GLU A 79 1.24 -23.57 -12.40
N GLU A 80 1.73 -24.79 -12.18
CA GLU A 80 0.93 -25.90 -11.61
C GLU A 80 0.94 -25.90 -10.09
N GLU A 81 2.06 -25.49 -9.48
CA GLU A 81 2.25 -25.50 -8.03
C GLU A 81 1.94 -24.14 -7.41
N SER A 82 1.32 -24.19 -6.23
CA SER A 82 1.05 -23.00 -5.43
C SER A 82 2.28 -22.59 -4.61
N VAL A 83 2.50 -21.29 -4.51
CA VAL A 83 3.42 -20.69 -3.55
C VAL A 83 2.71 -20.44 -2.23
N VAL A 84 3.33 -20.87 -1.14
CA VAL A 84 2.83 -20.68 0.22
C VAL A 84 3.51 -19.47 0.84
N LEU A 85 2.74 -18.45 1.21
CA LEU A 85 3.20 -17.28 1.93
C LEU A 85 2.80 -17.39 3.40
N GLU A 86 3.76 -17.22 4.31
CA GLU A 86 3.50 -17.29 5.75
C GLU A 86 4.08 -16.07 6.48
N ALA A 87 3.27 -15.47 7.36
CA ALA A 87 3.71 -14.43 8.28
C ALA A 87 3.35 -14.83 9.71
N ASN A 88 4.39 -15.04 10.53
CA ASN A 88 4.25 -15.31 11.96
C ASN A 88 4.67 -14.04 12.69
N LEU A 89 3.76 -13.47 13.48
CA LEU A 89 3.93 -12.22 14.21
C LEU A 89 3.99 -12.55 15.70
N LEU A 90 5.06 -12.14 16.37
CA LEU A 90 5.25 -12.38 17.79
C LEU A 90 5.44 -11.04 18.51
N ARG A 91 4.64 -10.79 19.55
CA ARG A 91 4.82 -9.64 20.44
C ARG A 91 6.08 -9.84 21.26
N ASP A 92 6.93 -8.85 21.20
CA ASP A 92 8.09 -8.70 22.04
C ASP A 92 7.67 -7.89 23.27
N LEU A 93 7.31 -8.60 24.33
CA LEU A 93 6.81 -7.99 25.58
C LEU A 93 7.92 -7.22 26.32
N GLU A 94 9.18 -7.51 26.04
CA GLU A 94 10.32 -6.85 26.67
C GLU A 94 10.65 -5.51 25.99
N ASN A 95 10.34 -5.37 24.69
CA ASN A 95 10.63 -4.17 23.88
C ASN A 95 9.37 -3.38 23.49
N ASP A 96 8.63 -2.84 24.47
CA ASP A 96 7.46 -1.96 24.28
C ASP A 96 6.33 -2.60 23.41
N GLY A 97 6.25 -3.93 23.42
CA GLY A 97 5.28 -4.65 22.60
C GLY A 97 5.55 -4.52 21.10
N ARG A 98 6.80 -4.32 20.67
CA ARG A 98 7.19 -4.42 19.25
C ARG A 98 6.81 -5.80 18.70
N VAL A 99 6.67 -5.91 17.37
CA VAL A 99 6.34 -7.19 16.75
C VAL A 99 7.54 -7.72 15.98
N GLN A 100 8.02 -8.89 16.38
CA GLN A 100 8.95 -9.67 15.57
C GLN A 100 8.17 -10.36 14.46
N LYS A 101 8.55 -10.11 13.20
CA LYS A 101 7.98 -10.77 12.02
C LYS A 101 8.89 -11.87 11.52
N ARG A 102 8.38 -13.09 11.46
CA ARG A 102 9.01 -14.21 10.75
C ARG A 102 8.21 -14.50 9.50
N LEU A 103 8.81 -14.20 8.35
CA LEU A 103 8.19 -14.32 7.04
C LEU A 103 8.79 -15.52 6.32
N ARG A 104 7.97 -16.34 5.65
CA ARG A 104 8.42 -17.51 4.90
C ARG A 104 7.73 -17.60 3.54
N ILE A 105 8.44 -18.19 2.58
CA ILE A 105 7.92 -18.60 1.28
C ILE A 105 8.22 -20.08 1.14
N ASN A 106 7.20 -20.91 0.94
CA ASN A 106 7.33 -22.38 0.88
C ASN A 106 8.12 -22.94 2.08
N GLY A 107 7.81 -22.44 3.30
CA GLY A 107 8.53 -22.81 4.53
C GLY A 107 9.94 -22.21 4.68
N VAL A 108 10.51 -21.60 3.65
CA VAL A 108 11.86 -21.01 3.70
C VAL A 108 11.80 -19.58 4.27
N PRO A 109 12.52 -19.26 5.36
CA PRO A 109 12.57 -17.92 5.91
C PRO A 109 13.07 -16.87 4.91
N LYS A 110 12.39 -15.71 4.86
CA LYS A 110 12.76 -14.56 4.04
C LYS A 110 12.79 -13.29 4.89
N ARG A 111 13.69 -12.36 4.53
CA ARG A 111 13.59 -10.97 5.00
C ARG A 111 12.38 -10.30 4.34
N ALA A 112 11.84 -9.24 4.94
CA ALA A 112 10.72 -8.48 4.37
C ALA A 112 10.95 -8.08 2.91
N PHE A 113 12.18 -7.66 2.58
CA PHE A 113 12.59 -7.34 1.22
C PHE A 113 12.43 -8.50 0.22
N GLY A 114 12.61 -9.75 0.63
CA GLY A 114 12.43 -10.92 -0.24
C GLY A 114 11.01 -11.51 -0.19
N PHE A 115 10.23 -11.15 0.82
CA PHE A 115 8.86 -11.63 1.02
C PHE A 115 7.83 -10.82 0.21
N VAL A 116 7.92 -9.50 0.27
CA VAL A 116 6.98 -8.60 -0.42
C VAL A 116 7.12 -8.75 -1.94
N GLY A 117 6.00 -8.70 -2.66
CA GLY A 117 5.94 -8.88 -4.12
C GLY A 117 5.77 -10.33 -4.61
N ASN A 118 5.55 -11.29 -3.70
CA ASN A 118 5.10 -12.65 -4.05
C ASN A 118 3.56 -12.78 -4.03
N LEU A 119 2.87 -11.66 -3.86
CA LEU A 119 1.43 -11.52 -4.04
C LEU A 119 1.20 -10.06 -4.47
N ASN A 120 0.59 -9.86 -5.62
CA ASN A 120 0.12 -8.54 -6.07
C ASN A 120 -1.37 -8.40 -5.75
N ALA A 121 -1.74 -7.35 -5.04
CA ALA A 121 -3.13 -7.08 -4.69
C ALA A 121 -3.41 -5.57 -4.79
N VAL A 122 -4.65 -5.25 -5.16
CA VAL A 122 -5.18 -3.88 -5.11
C VAL A 122 -6.33 -3.89 -4.13
N LEU A 123 -6.23 -3.03 -3.12
CA LEU A 123 -7.22 -2.91 -2.05
C LEU A 123 -8.01 -1.63 -2.24
N PHE A 124 -9.33 -1.76 -2.37
CA PHE A 124 -10.29 -0.67 -2.37
C PHE A 124 -10.97 -0.60 -1.01
N ARG A 125 -11.02 0.60 -0.44
CA ARG A 125 -11.67 0.85 0.84
C ARG A 125 -12.52 2.11 0.80
N PRO A 126 -13.52 2.23 1.69
CA PRO A 126 -14.28 3.47 1.87
C PRO A 126 -13.37 4.67 2.15
N GLU A 127 -12.30 4.47 2.94
CA GLU A 127 -11.37 5.53 3.32
C GLU A 127 -10.45 5.99 2.19
N ASP A 128 -10.44 5.34 1.03
CA ASP A 128 -9.54 5.74 -0.07
C ASP A 128 -9.90 7.12 -0.66
N ILE A 129 -11.06 7.71 -0.31
CA ILE A 129 -11.38 9.13 -0.58
C ILE A 129 -10.35 10.09 0.02
N GLU A 130 -9.69 9.69 1.12
CA GLU A 130 -8.61 10.45 1.77
C GLU A 130 -7.38 10.61 0.86
N LEU A 131 -7.20 9.75 -0.16
CA LEU A 131 -6.14 9.97 -1.16
C LEU A 131 -6.32 11.31 -1.87
N VAL A 132 -7.57 11.72 -2.11
CA VAL A 132 -7.90 12.97 -2.78
C VAL A 132 -7.89 14.14 -1.80
N THR A 133 -8.49 13.97 -0.62
CA THR A 133 -8.82 15.10 0.27
C THR A 133 -7.80 15.37 1.37
N ASP A 134 -6.97 14.40 1.74
CA ASP A 134 -6.16 14.47 2.96
C ASP A 134 -4.65 14.61 2.65
N ALA A 135 -3.79 14.32 3.62
CA ALA A 135 -2.40 14.72 3.64
C ALA A 135 -1.52 14.06 2.56
N PRO A 136 -0.47 14.76 2.09
CA PRO A 136 0.53 14.23 1.14
C PRO A 136 1.17 12.90 1.58
N SER A 137 1.25 12.64 2.89
CA SER A 137 1.79 11.39 3.44
C SER A 137 0.99 10.16 3.02
N LEU A 138 -0.34 10.26 2.90
CA LEU A 138 -1.20 9.15 2.47
C LEU A 138 -0.95 8.84 0.99
N ARG A 139 -0.87 9.88 0.16
CA ARG A 139 -0.53 9.79 -1.27
C ARG A 139 0.85 9.19 -1.53
N ARG A 140 1.88 9.61 -0.79
CA ARG A 140 3.20 8.96 -0.85
C ARG A 140 3.15 7.49 -0.42
N LYS A 141 2.42 7.18 0.66
CA LYS A 141 2.25 5.80 1.15
C LYS A 141 1.55 4.91 0.10
N PHE A 142 0.58 5.45 -0.64
CA PHE A 142 -0.04 4.77 -1.78
C PHE A 142 1.01 4.39 -2.84
N LEU A 143 1.80 5.36 -3.32
CA LEU A 143 2.87 5.11 -4.30
C LEU A 143 3.89 4.09 -3.79
N ASP A 144 4.34 4.26 -2.54
CA ASP A 144 5.33 3.35 -1.95
C ASP A 144 4.79 1.92 -1.87
N ASN A 145 3.52 1.75 -1.49
CA ASN A 145 2.90 0.43 -1.44
C ASN A 145 2.76 -0.17 -2.85
N LEU A 146 2.41 0.61 -3.88
CA LEU A 146 2.36 0.18 -5.27
C LEU A 146 3.73 -0.36 -5.73
N PHE A 147 4.77 0.48 -5.68
CA PHE A 147 6.11 0.08 -6.14
C PHE A 147 6.68 -1.07 -5.32
N TYR A 148 6.39 -1.11 -4.03
CA TYR A 148 6.81 -2.22 -3.18
C TYR A 148 6.33 -3.55 -3.70
N GLN A 149 5.22 -3.66 -4.44
CA GLN A 149 4.74 -4.97 -4.89
C GLN A 149 5.54 -5.57 -6.05
N PHE A 150 6.35 -4.79 -6.78
CA PHE A 150 7.05 -5.31 -7.97
C PHE A 150 8.47 -4.76 -8.18
N ASP A 151 8.78 -3.54 -7.76
CA ASP A 151 10.08 -2.91 -8.02
C ASP A 151 11.04 -3.09 -6.83
N ARG A 152 11.99 -4.02 -6.98
CA ARG A 152 13.02 -4.31 -5.98
C ARG A 152 14.01 -3.16 -5.81
N GLU A 153 14.32 -2.44 -6.87
CA GLU A 153 15.26 -1.32 -6.86
C GLU A 153 14.64 -0.14 -6.11
N TYR A 154 13.39 0.22 -6.42
CA TYR A 154 12.63 1.21 -5.68
C TYR A 154 12.56 0.86 -4.20
N ARG A 155 12.21 -0.40 -3.87
CA ARG A 155 12.11 -0.85 -2.49
C ARG A 155 13.44 -0.71 -1.75
N PHE A 156 14.55 -1.04 -2.40
CA PHE A 156 15.88 -0.91 -1.82
C PHE A 156 16.22 0.56 -1.59
N ALA A 157 16.04 1.41 -2.62
CA ALA A 157 16.29 2.83 -2.53
C ALA A 157 15.43 3.50 -1.44
N HIS A 158 14.13 3.23 -1.41
CA HIS A 158 13.21 3.83 -0.44
C HIS A 158 13.52 3.42 1.01
N ILE A 159 13.79 2.14 1.29
CA ILE A 159 14.16 1.68 2.65
C ILE A 159 15.46 2.35 3.12
N ASN A 160 16.47 2.45 2.25
CA ASN A 160 17.74 3.06 2.62
C ASN A 160 17.63 4.60 2.71
N TYR A 161 16.87 5.23 1.81
CA TYR A 161 16.58 6.66 1.84
C TYR A 161 15.94 7.08 3.17
N GLN A 162 14.96 6.32 3.67
CA GLN A 162 14.34 6.61 4.97
C GLN A 162 15.37 6.58 6.13
N LYS A 163 16.30 5.61 6.12
CA LYS A 163 17.37 5.54 7.13
C LYS A 163 18.37 6.70 7.00
N VAL A 164 18.68 7.08 5.77
CA VAL A 164 19.55 8.22 5.45
C VAL A 164 18.92 9.51 5.96
N VAL A 165 17.63 9.77 5.71
CA VAL A 165 16.92 10.95 6.23
C VAL A 165 16.98 11.01 7.76
N VAL A 166 16.71 9.90 8.44
CA VAL A 166 16.79 9.84 9.91
C VAL A 166 18.20 10.14 10.41
N SER A 167 19.23 9.55 9.78
CA SER A 167 20.62 9.74 10.17
C SER A 167 21.10 11.17 9.90
N ARG A 168 20.69 11.74 8.77
CA ARG A 168 20.95 13.12 8.38
C ARG A 168 20.29 14.12 9.33
N ASN A 169 19.03 13.90 9.71
CA ASN A 169 18.33 14.75 10.66
C ASN A 169 19.04 14.79 12.03
N ARG A 170 19.55 13.66 12.52
CA ARG A 170 20.37 13.62 13.75
C ARG A 170 21.66 14.42 13.63
N LEU A 171 22.28 14.45 12.44
CA LEU A 171 23.46 15.29 12.23
C LEU A 171 23.10 16.76 12.10
N LEU A 172 21.98 17.12 11.47
CA LEU A 172 21.48 18.49 11.45
C LEU A 172 21.24 19.01 12.86
N GLU A 173 20.62 18.19 13.71
CA GLU A 173 20.43 18.46 15.14
C GLU A 173 21.77 18.68 15.85
N ALA A 174 22.75 17.79 15.67
CA ALA A 174 24.05 17.93 16.29
C ALA A 174 24.89 19.12 15.73
N ILE A 175 24.69 19.51 14.48
CA ILE A 175 25.30 20.74 13.93
C ILE A 175 24.70 21.97 14.62
N ARG A 176 23.36 21.99 14.77
CA ARG A 176 22.64 23.08 15.44
C ARG A 176 23.00 23.20 16.91
N ASP A 177 23.04 22.08 17.63
CA ASP A 177 23.08 22.07 19.10
C ASP A 177 24.50 21.83 19.66
N GLU A 178 25.35 21.07 18.96
CA GLU A 178 26.71 20.72 19.40
C GLU A 178 27.81 21.42 18.57
N GLY A 179 27.45 22.19 17.53
CA GLY A 179 28.41 22.88 16.66
C GLY A 179 29.26 21.93 15.81
N LYS A 180 28.76 20.74 15.48
CA LYS A 180 29.47 19.81 14.58
C LYS A 180 29.78 20.45 13.22
N PRO A 181 30.88 20.06 12.55
CA PRO A 181 31.19 20.57 11.21
C PRO A 181 30.10 20.23 10.20
N ARG A 182 29.74 21.20 9.34
CA ARG A 182 28.75 21.01 8.26
C ARG A 182 29.16 19.92 7.27
N SER A 183 30.47 19.74 7.04
CA SER A 183 31.03 18.67 6.21
C SER A 183 30.67 17.25 6.68
N SER A 184 30.22 17.09 7.94
CA SER A 184 29.69 15.81 8.40
C SER A 184 28.43 15.35 7.64
N LEU A 185 27.75 16.26 6.93
CA LEU A 185 26.59 15.96 6.09
C LEU A 185 26.97 15.36 4.72
N ASP A 186 28.21 15.52 4.25
CA ASP A 186 28.58 15.25 2.85
C ASP A 186 28.24 13.82 2.42
N PHE A 187 28.62 12.83 3.25
CA PHE A 187 28.29 11.42 3.02
C PHE A 187 26.77 11.18 2.90
N TRP A 188 25.98 11.81 3.78
CA TRP A 188 24.53 11.63 3.76
C TRP A 188 23.86 12.41 2.64
N ASN A 189 24.40 13.57 2.24
CA ASN A 189 23.96 14.32 1.08
C ASN A 189 24.13 13.48 -0.21
N GLU A 190 25.26 12.80 -0.36
CA GLU A 190 25.49 11.86 -1.47
C GLU A 190 24.43 10.74 -1.48
N LYS A 191 24.11 10.15 -0.32
CA LYS A 191 23.08 9.11 -0.23
C LYS A 191 21.66 9.61 -0.44
N ILE A 192 21.35 10.85 -0.05
CA ILE A 192 20.07 11.51 -0.36
C ILE A 192 19.92 11.67 -1.88
N LEU A 193 20.98 12.09 -2.57
CA LEU A 193 20.99 12.22 -4.04
C LEU A 193 20.85 10.86 -4.73
N GLU A 194 21.65 9.88 -4.33
CA GLU A 194 21.67 8.52 -4.91
C GLU A 194 20.29 7.87 -4.86
N TYR A 195 19.72 7.71 -3.66
CA TYR A 195 18.43 7.03 -3.51
C TYR A 195 17.26 7.91 -3.90
N GLY A 196 17.36 9.23 -3.68
CA GLY A 196 16.31 10.18 -4.04
C GLY A 196 16.02 10.17 -5.54
N LYS A 197 17.08 10.14 -6.36
CA LYS A 197 16.97 10.06 -7.82
C LYS A 197 16.24 8.81 -8.29
N ILE A 198 16.54 7.65 -7.72
CA ILE A 198 15.87 6.38 -8.08
C ILE A 198 14.37 6.49 -7.77
N ILE A 199 14.01 6.98 -6.57
CA ILE A 199 12.61 7.12 -6.16
C ILE A 199 11.86 8.08 -7.08
N HIS A 200 12.46 9.24 -7.39
CA HIS A 200 11.85 10.22 -8.30
C HIS A 200 11.63 9.65 -9.69
N GLN A 201 12.63 8.99 -10.28
CA GLN A 201 12.50 8.40 -11.61
C GLN A 201 11.34 7.42 -11.69
N LYS A 202 11.24 6.48 -10.73
CA LYS A 202 10.16 5.48 -10.75
C LYS A 202 8.79 6.11 -10.56
N ARG A 203 8.68 7.13 -9.70
CA ARG A 203 7.43 7.87 -9.49
C ARG A 203 7.02 8.62 -10.75
N GLU A 204 7.96 9.30 -11.41
CA GLU A 204 7.74 9.97 -12.70
C GLU A 204 7.24 8.99 -13.76
N ASP A 205 7.87 7.81 -13.88
CA ASP A 205 7.42 6.74 -14.80
C ASP A 205 5.95 6.30 -14.55
N PHE A 206 5.46 6.36 -13.30
CA PHE A 206 4.05 6.09 -12.99
C PHE A 206 3.15 7.25 -13.43
N PHE A 207 3.53 8.50 -13.13
CA PHE A 207 2.72 9.67 -13.52
C PHE A 207 2.62 9.82 -15.04
N ASP A 208 3.71 9.55 -15.77
CA ASP A 208 3.73 9.53 -17.23
C ASP A 208 2.82 8.42 -17.80
N PHE A 209 2.75 7.27 -17.13
CA PHE A 209 1.88 6.18 -17.54
C PHE A 209 0.39 6.51 -17.36
N VAL A 210 0.02 7.18 -16.26
CA VAL A 210 -1.40 7.36 -15.88
C VAL A 210 -2.04 8.61 -16.46
N ASN A 211 -1.26 9.66 -16.75
CA ASN A 211 -1.79 10.95 -17.21
C ASN A 211 -2.23 10.98 -18.69
N GLY A 212 -2.53 9.83 -19.30
CA GLY A 212 -3.01 9.71 -20.67
C GLY A 212 -4.53 9.53 -20.78
N GLY A 213 -5.21 10.49 -21.43
CA GLY A 213 -6.52 10.24 -22.07
C GLY A 213 -7.73 10.01 -21.15
N THR A 214 -7.74 10.56 -19.92
CA THR A 214 -8.91 10.49 -19.03
C THR A 214 -9.38 11.87 -18.57
N TRP A 215 -10.55 11.95 -17.90
CA TRP A 215 -11.15 13.20 -17.43
C TRP A 215 -10.41 13.83 -16.25
N VAL A 216 -9.65 13.02 -15.50
CA VAL A 216 -8.82 13.44 -14.36
C VAL A 216 -7.35 13.16 -14.69
N TYR A 217 -6.45 13.99 -14.19
CA TYR A 217 -5.01 13.71 -14.22
C TYR A 217 -4.40 13.99 -12.85
N LEU A 218 -3.23 13.38 -12.61
CA LEU A 218 -2.46 13.54 -11.39
C LEU A 218 -1.34 14.54 -11.63
N ASP A 219 -1.45 15.72 -11.03
CA ASP A 219 -0.42 16.76 -11.08
C ASP A 219 0.67 16.45 -10.06
N TYR A 220 1.74 15.79 -10.50
CA TYR A 220 2.85 15.41 -9.65
C TYR A 220 3.73 16.61 -9.29
N LYS A 221 3.95 16.80 -7.98
CA LYS A 221 4.77 17.85 -7.38
C LYS A 221 6.01 17.23 -6.73
N PRO A 222 7.05 16.90 -7.52
CA PRO A 222 8.29 16.36 -6.96
C PRO A 222 9.05 17.44 -6.19
N ASN A 223 9.52 17.09 -5.00
CA ASN A 223 10.51 17.87 -4.26
C ASN A 223 11.92 17.41 -4.69
N ILE A 224 12.30 17.80 -5.90
CA ILE A 224 13.50 17.32 -6.61
C ILE A 224 14.76 17.47 -5.76
N VAL A 225 15.58 16.42 -5.70
CA VAL A 225 16.90 16.47 -5.06
C VAL A 225 17.95 16.97 -6.04
N SER A 226 18.70 18.01 -5.66
CA SER A 226 19.91 18.42 -6.35
C SER A 226 20.92 19.01 -5.36
N PRO A 227 22.23 19.02 -5.69
CA PRO A 227 23.24 19.67 -4.84
C PRO A 227 22.90 21.13 -4.56
N SER A 228 22.45 21.88 -5.58
CA SER A 228 22.07 23.29 -5.44
C SER A 228 20.90 23.50 -4.47
N ARG A 229 19.87 22.64 -4.51
CA ARG A 229 18.72 22.74 -3.62
C ARG A 229 19.08 22.36 -2.19
N ILE A 230 19.93 21.34 -2.00
CA ILE A 230 20.41 20.98 -0.65
C ILE A 230 21.14 22.18 -0.04
N GLU A 231 22.02 22.84 -0.80
CA GLU A 231 22.75 24.03 -0.33
C GLU A 231 21.81 25.21 -0.04
N GLU A 232 20.87 25.51 -0.95
CA GLU A 232 19.88 26.59 -0.79
C GLU A 232 19.06 26.43 0.51
N HIS A 233 18.71 25.20 0.86
CA HIS A 233 17.89 24.90 2.03
C HIS A 233 18.70 24.63 3.31
N LEU A 234 20.04 24.53 3.23
CA LEU A 234 20.89 24.02 4.32
C LEU A 234 20.68 24.77 5.64
N GLU A 235 20.64 26.11 5.63
CA GLU A 235 20.43 26.90 6.85
C GLU A 235 19.09 26.59 7.52
N ARG A 236 18.03 26.42 6.72
CA ARG A 236 16.69 26.08 7.24
C ARG A 236 16.65 24.64 7.75
N GLU A 237 17.34 23.73 7.08
CA GLU A 237 17.45 22.34 7.51
C GLU A 237 18.20 22.21 8.85
N ILE A 238 19.30 22.96 9.04
CA ILE A 238 20.03 23.02 10.32
C ILE A 238 19.13 23.60 11.40
N ALA A 239 18.49 24.75 11.15
CA ALA A 239 17.63 25.40 12.13
C ALA A 239 16.47 24.49 12.60
N SER A 240 15.83 23.78 11.65
CA SER A 240 14.71 22.89 11.94
C SER A 240 15.12 21.47 12.38
N ALA A 241 16.41 21.11 12.30
CA ALA A 241 16.91 19.75 12.45
C ALA A 241 16.18 18.73 11.53
N GLN A 242 15.72 19.17 10.36
CA GLN A 242 14.97 18.35 9.42
C GLN A 242 15.47 18.51 8.01
N THR A 243 15.55 17.39 7.30
CA THR A 243 15.68 17.38 5.85
C THR A 243 14.37 17.92 5.23
N LEU A 244 14.53 18.88 4.33
CA LEU A 244 13.48 19.59 3.61
C LEU A 244 13.50 19.28 2.11
N VAL A 245 14.58 18.67 1.61
CA VAL A 245 14.76 18.32 0.19
C VAL A 245 14.66 16.80 -0.05
N GLY A 246 13.78 16.40 -0.97
CA GLY A 246 13.70 15.05 -1.53
C GLY A 246 12.36 14.32 -1.42
N PRO A 247 12.28 13.06 -1.88
CA PRO A 247 11.02 12.36 -2.14
C PRO A 247 10.10 12.12 -0.94
N HIS A 248 10.61 12.26 0.29
CA HIS A 248 9.79 12.23 1.50
C HIS A 248 8.88 13.46 1.65
N ARG A 249 9.07 14.49 0.80
CA ARG A 249 8.27 15.71 0.72
C ARG A 249 7.47 15.84 -0.59
N ASP A 250 7.57 14.87 -1.51
CA ASP A 250 6.79 14.88 -2.76
C ASP A 250 5.28 14.90 -2.49
N ASP A 251 4.51 15.39 -3.44
CA ASP A 251 3.06 15.28 -3.44
C ASP A 251 2.49 15.10 -4.84
N PHE A 252 1.21 14.78 -4.97
CA PHE A 252 0.47 14.90 -6.23
C PHE A 252 -0.98 15.32 -5.96
N LEU A 253 -1.60 16.03 -6.90
CA LEU A 253 -2.97 16.51 -6.78
C LEU A 253 -3.86 15.89 -7.86
N PHE A 254 -5.13 15.68 -7.53
CA PHE A 254 -6.14 15.23 -8.50
C PHE A 254 -6.75 16.44 -9.17
N MET A 255 -6.58 16.53 -10.49
CA MET A 255 -6.94 17.71 -11.27
C MET A 255 -7.92 17.35 -12.38
N GLU A 256 -8.94 18.18 -12.57
CA GLU A 256 -9.79 18.17 -13.77
C GLU A 256 -9.61 19.52 -14.49
N GLY A 257 -8.84 19.52 -15.57
CA GLY A 257 -8.32 20.76 -16.15
C GLY A 257 -7.48 21.53 -15.10
N GLU A 258 -7.88 22.76 -14.77
CA GLU A 258 -7.22 23.56 -13.74
C GLU A 258 -7.85 23.38 -12.34
N ARG A 259 -8.92 22.59 -12.23
CA ARG A 259 -9.69 22.43 -10.98
C ARG A 259 -9.09 21.35 -10.09
N ASP A 260 -8.65 21.76 -8.90
CA ASP A 260 -8.20 20.88 -7.82
C ASP A 260 -9.39 20.16 -7.16
N LEU A 261 -9.54 18.85 -7.42
CA LEU A 261 -10.66 18.04 -6.94
C LEU A 261 -10.67 17.87 -5.42
N SER A 262 -9.53 18.06 -4.74
CA SER A 262 -9.47 18.02 -3.28
C SER A 262 -10.26 19.17 -2.64
N LYS A 263 -10.28 20.33 -3.30
CA LYS A 263 -10.90 21.57 -2.80
C LYS A 263 -12.26 21.85 -3.41
N TYR A 264 -12.41 21.58 -4.71
CA TYR A 264 -13.57 22.01 -5.49
C TYR A 264 -14.38 20.85 -6.06
N GLY A 265 -13.90 19.61 -5.90
CA GLY A 265 -14.62 18.42 -6.33
C GLY A 265 -15.76 18.09 -5.37
N SER A 266 -16.91 17.74 -5.93
CA SER A 266 -18.00 17.08 -5.21
C SER A 266 -17.55 15.70 -4.71
N ARG A 267 -18.26 15.14 -3.73
CA ARG A 267 -17.96 13.78 -3.23
C ARG A 267 -18.04 12.72 -4.32
N GLY A 268 -18.95 12.87 -5.29
CA GLY A 268 -19.06 11.95 -6.44
C GLY A 268 -17.83 12.01 -7.34
N GLU A 269 -17.36 13.22 -7.67
CA GLU A 269 -16.14 13.43 -8.46
C GLU A 269 -14.90 12.89 -7.73
N GLN A 270 -14.79 13.12 -6.41
CA GLN A 270 -13.70 12.58 -5.59
C GLN A 270 -13.69 11.05 -5.61
N ARG A 271 -14.85 10.40 -5.45
CA ARG A 271 -14.98 8.93 -5.53
C ARG A 271 -14.60 8.40 -6.92
N LYS A 272 -15.07 9.06 -7.98
CA LYS A 272 -14.72 8.72 -9.36
C LYS A 272 -13.20 8.84 -9.60
N ALA A 273 -12.56 9.87 -9.03
CA ALA A 273 -11.12 10.05 -9.10
C ALA A 273 -10.35 8.94 -8.35
N VAL A 274 -10.85 8.49 -7.19
CA VAL A 274 -10.30 7.34 -6.47
C VAL A 274 -10.41 6.06 -7.29
N LEU A 275 -11.57 5.80 -7.91
CA LEU A 275 -11.74 4.64 -8.77
C LEU A 275 -10.78 4.68 -9.96
N GLN A 276 -10.55 5.87 -10.53
CA GLN A 276 -9.60 6.05 -11.63
C GLN A 276 -8.16 5.74 -11.20
N ILE A 277 -7.67 6.24 -10.05
CA ILE A 277 -6.31 5.93 -9.61
C ILE A 277 -6.13 4.47 -9.22
N LYS A 278 -7.17 3.81 -8.70
CA LYS A 278 -7.12 2.37 -8.43
C LYS A 278 -7.11 1.55 -9.71
N LYS A 279 -7.84 1.97 -10.74
CA LYS A 279 -7.73 1.38 -12.08
C LYS A 279 -6.30 1.51 -12.63
N TRP A 280 -5.73 2.71 -12.54
CA TRP A 280 -4.33 2.93 -12.91
C TRP A 280 -3.35 2.07 -12.10
N GLU A 281 -3.61 1.85 -10.80
CA GLU A 281 -2.84 0.92 -9.96
C GLU A 281 -2.86 -0.51 -10.55
N ILE A 282 -4.05 -1.00 -10.94
CA ILE A 282 -4.24 -2.31 -11.57
C ILE A 282 -3.49 -2.39 -12.90
N ASP A 283 -3.72 -1.42 -13.79
CA ASP A 283 -3.15 -1.38 -15.14
C ASP A 283 -1.62 -1.29 -15.09
N TYR A 284 -1.08 -0.49 -14.18
CA TYR A 284 0.37 -0.34 -14.01
C TYR A 284 1.00 -1.60 -13.43
N LEU A 285 0.37 -2.24 -12.43
CA LEU A 285 0.84 -3.54 -11.93
C LEU A 285 0.86 -4.57 -13.05
N LEU A 286 -0.24 -4.71 -13.80
CA LEU A 286 -0.33 -5.65 -14.91
C LEU A 286 0.77 -5.39 -15.94
N ALA A 287 0.99 -4.13 -16.35
CA ALA A 287 2.02 -3.76 -17.30
C ALA A 287 3.45 -4.04 -16.82
N LYS A 288 3.71 -3.96 -15.50
CA LYS A 288 5.04 -4.16 -14.92
C LYS A 288 5.33 -5.61 -14.52
N THR A 289 4.31 -6.40 -14.19
CA THR A 289 4.47 -7.78 -13.71
C THR A 289 3.99 -8.84 -14.67
N ASP A 290 3.27 -8.47 -15.74
CA ASP A 290 2.56 -9.38 -16.65
C ASP A 290 1.63 -10.35 -15.89
N ARG A 291 1.10 -9.86 -14.76
CA ARG A 291 0.31 -10.64 -13.81
C ARG A 291 -0.83 -9.77 -13.33
N LYS A 292 -2.05 -10.29 -13.44
CA LYS A 292 -3.22 -9.60 -12.90
C LYS A 292 -3.18 -9.65 -11.37
N PRO A 293 -3.30 -8.50 -10.67
CA PRO A 293 -3.35 -8.48 -9.21
C PRO A 293 -4.69 -9.04 -8.72
N VAL A 294 -4.73 -9.46 -7.46
CA VAL A 294 -5.99 -9.85 -6.80
C VAL A 294 -6.71 -8.59 -6.33
N LEU A 295 -8.00 -8.47 -6.61
CA LEU A 295 -8.82 -7.34 -6.12
C LEU A 295 -9.39 -7.66 -4.75
N LEU A 296 -9.23 -6.72 -3.82
CA LEU A 296 -9.79 -6.76 -2.48
C LEU A 296 -10.72 -5.56 -2.35
N LEU A 297 -12.03 -5.79 -2.23
CA LEU A 297 -13.03 -4.71 -2.22
C LEU A 297 -13.74 -4.71 -0.86
N ASP A 298 -13.48 -3.68 -0.04
CA ASP A 298 -14.05 -3.59 1.30
C ASP A 298 -15.34 -2.75 1.32
N ASP A 299 -16.50 -3.41 1.32
CA ASP A 299 -17.84 -2.83 1.42
C ASP A 299 -18.14 -1.65 0.47
N ILE A 300 -17.43 -1.59 -0.65
CA ILE A 300 -17.38 -0.37 -1.47
C ILE A 300 -18.71 -0.07 -2.17
N PHE A 301 -19.50 -1.11 -2.46
CA PHE A 301 -20.72 -0.97 -3.26
C PHE A 301 -21.83 -0.18 -2.57
N SER A 302 -21.79 -0.09 -1.24
CA SER A 302 -22.72 0.74 -0.48
C SER A 302 -22.50 2.24 -0.69
N GLU A 303 -21.34 2.63 -1.24
CA GLU A 303 -20.92 4.02 -1.37
C GLU A 303 -20.80 4.52 -2.80
N LEU A 304 -21.13 3.68 -3.79
CA LEU A 304 -21.03 4.02 -5.21
C LEU A 304 -22.39 4.34 -5.81
N ASP A 305 -22.41 5.36 -6.66
CA ASP A 305 -23.50 5.55 -7.62
C ASP A 305 -23.47 4.49 -8.72
N GLU A 306 -24.52 4.48 -9.55
CA GLU A 306 -24.72 3.47 -10.61
C GLU A 306 -23.58 3.47 -11.64
N GLU A 307 -23.12 4.64 -12.08
CA GLU A 307 -22.02 4.77 -13.06
C GLU A 307 -20.71 4.18 -12.50
N ASN A 308 -20.35 4.55 -11.28
CA ASN A 308 -19.15 4.09 -10.60
C ASN A 308 -19.21 2.59 -10.28
N ARG A 309 -20.39 2.08 -9.93
CA ARG A 309 -20.63 0.65 -9.71
C ARG A 309 -20.35 -0.15 -10.97
N GLU A 310 -20.87 0.28 -12.13
CA GLU A 310 -20.60 -0.39 -13.40
C GLU A 310 -19.11 -0.44 -13.74
N GLN A 311 -18.37 0.64 -13.44
CA GLN A 311 -16.92 0.67 -13.63
C GLN A 311 -16.22 -0.40 -12.79
N VAL A 312 -16.55 -0.54 -11.51
CA VAL A 312 -16.01 -1.59 -10.64
C VAL A 312 -16.37 -2.98 -11.16
N LEU A 313 -17.62 -3.21 -11.55
CA LEU A 313 -18.09 -4.49 -12.07
C LEU A 313 -17.32 -4.95 -13.31
N ARG A 314 -16.89 -4.02 -14.17
CA ARG A 314 -16.03 -4.34 -15.33
C ARG A 314 -14.67 -4.87 -14.90
N GLU A 315 -14.03 -4.27 -13.90
CA GLU A 315 -12.72 -4.72 -13.41
C GLU A 315 -12.79 -6.08 -12.70
N ILE A 316 -13.88 -6.34 -11.97
CA ILE A 316 -14.10 -7.64 -11.30
C ILE A 316 -14.10 -8.81 -12.29
N LYS A 317 -14.63 -8.62 -13.50
CA LYS A 317 -14.70 -9.68 -14.52
C LYS A 317 -13.32 -10.10 -15.05
N ASN A 318 -12.30 -9.26 -14.88
CA ASN A 318 -11.00 -9.47 -15.51
C ASN A 318 -10.02 -10.26 -14.64
N GLN A 319 -10.25 -10.37 -13.32
CA GLN A 319 -9.30 -10.97 -12.37
C GLN A 319 -9.98 -11.45 -11.08
N GLN A 320 -9.27 -12.28 -10.31
CA GLN A 320 -9.81 -12.78 -9.05
C GLN A 320 -10.12 -11.62 -8.10
N THR A 321 -11.31 -11.69 -7.49
CA THR A 321 -11.84 -10.65 -6.64
C THR A 321 -12.39 -11.25 -5.35
N ILE A 322 -11.97 -10.69 -4.20
CA ILE A 322 -12.49 -11.01 -2.87
C ILE A 322 -13.17 -9.75 -2.33
N LEU A 323 -14.46 -9.85 -2.04
CA LEU A 323 -15.27 -8.73 -1.58
C LEU A 323 -15.82 -8.97 -0.18
N THR A 324 -16.00 -7.90 0.56
CA THR A 324 -16.79 -7.90 1.78
C THR A 324 -18.09 -7.13 1.55
N THR A 325 -19.17 -7.57 2.18
CA THR A 325 -20.42 -6.81 2.19
C THR A 325 -21.29 -7.21 3.36
N THR A 326 -22.18 -6.30 3.78
CA THR A 326 -23.32 -6.64 4.65
C THR A 326 -24.57 -7.05 3.90
N ASP A 327 -24.68 -6.69 2.62
CA ASP A 327 -25.85 -6.93 1.80
C ASP A 327 -25.66 -8.17 0.93
N GLU A 328 -26.41 -9.23 1.20
CA GLU A 328 -26.33 -10.47 0.42
C GLU A 328 -27.04 -10.35 -0.95
N HIS A 329 -27.90 -9.35 -1.16
CA HIS A 329 -28.60 -9.19 -2.44
C HIS A 329 -27.65 -8.92 -3.60
N ILE A 330 -26.54 -8.23 -3.34
CA ILE A 330 -25.53 -7.92 -4.35
C ILE A 330 -24.89 -9.16 -4.96
N THR A 331 -24.84 -10.29 -4.23
CA THR A 331 -24.23 -11.52 -4.76
C THR A 331 -25.01 -12.05 -5.96
N LYS A 332 -26.29 -11.70 -6.10
CA LYS A 332 -27.15 -12.13 -7.22
C LYS A 332 -26.81 -11.45 -8.55
N GLU A 333 -26.03 -10.37 -8.51
CA GLU A 333 -25.57 -9.67 -9.72
C GLU A 333 -24.38 -10.37 -10.40
N PHE A 334 -23.82 -11.39 -9.75
CA PHE A 334 -22.64 -12.11 -10.23
C PHE A 334 -22.99 -13.55 -10.63
N PRO A 335 -22.45 -14.07 -11.74
CA PRO A 335 -22.63 -15.46 -12.11
C PRO A 335 -21.77 -16.36 -11.20
N ASP A 336 -22.42 -17.30 -10.52
CA ASP A 336 -21.80 -18.34 -9.69
C ASP A 336 -20.70 -17.86 -8.70
N PRO A 337 -20.97 -16.84 -7.86
CA PRO A 337 -20.00 -16.40 -6.89
C PRO A 337 -19.86 -17.43 -5.75
N LEU A 338 -18.64 -17.60 -5.25
CA LEU A 338 -18.47 -18.26 -3.95
C LEU A 338 -18.92 -17.31 -2.84
N VAL A 339 -19.86 -17.74 -1.99
CA VAL A 339 -20.35 -16.94 -0.86
C VAL A 339 -19.94 -17.61 0.45
N ILE A 340 -19.09 -16.92 1.22
CA ILE A 340 -18.64 -17.31 2.55
C ILE A 340 -19.37 -16.44 3.57
N ARG A 341 -20.01 -17.07 4.57
CA ARG A 341 -20.74 -16.37 5.64
C ARG A 341 -19.94 -16.41 6.94
N ILE A 342 -19.73 -15.27 7.58
CA ILE A 342 -18.96 -15.12 8.83
C ILE A 342 -19.67 -14.30 9.91
#